data_AF-A0A9P5Y564-F1
#
_entry.id   AF-A0A9P5Y564-F1
#
_cell.length_a   1.000
_cell.length_b   1.000
_cell.length_c   1.000
_cell.angle_alpha   90.00
_cell.angle_beta   90.00
_cell.angle_gamma   90.00
#
_symmetry.space_group_name_H-M   'P 1'
#
loop_
_entity.id
_entity.type
_entity.pdbx_description
1 polymer ?
#
loop_
_entity_poly.entity_id
_entity_poly.type
_entity_poly.pdbx_seq_one_letter_code
_entity_poly.pdbx_strand_id
1 'polypeptide(L)'
;MLRGVTLKLCTQALVFLVAIGHGGATVINRTIDDEFGDSATGEKPIFLPSTQGIWAGEECGGCRVQPDRALAFKGTWKAATYRNEEPGGKFTLTGTAIYVFFITGNQIAGGIITTLTECNFTLDGQQASFYRHIPDQTTILNYNVLAFSRENLPNVDHTLKASTEGVDHHVFVNFDYAIYT
;
A
#
# COMPACT_ATOMS: atom_id res chain seq x y z
N MET A 1 79.18 8.89 45.11
CA MET A 1 77.88 9.59 45.21
C MET A 1 77.40 9.85 43.77
N LEU A 2 76.81 8.85 43.10
CA LEU A 2 76.28 8.99 41.73
C LEU A 2 74.77 9.19 41.81
N ARG A 3 74.28 10.32 41.32
CA ARG A 3 72.83 10.61 41.16
C ARG A 3 72.38 10.11 39.79
N GLY A 4 71.47 9.15 39.77
CA GLY A 4 70.77 8.71 38.56
C GLY A 4 69.72 9.74 38.13
N VAL A 5 69.67 10.02 36.83
CA VAL A 5 68.63 10.82 36.18
C VAL A 5 67.61 9.86 35.60
N THR A 6 66.36 9.92 36.07
CA THR A 6 65.26 9.10 35.54
C THR A 6 64.48 9.92 34.50
N LEU A 7 64.55 9.52 33.23
CA LEU A 7 63.80 10.13 32.13
C LEU A 7 62.38 9.52 32.11
N LYS A 8 61.34 10.29 32.45
CA LYS A 8 59.94 9.88 32.29
C LYS A 8 59.49 10.16 30.85
N LEU A 9 59.30 9.13 30.04
CA LEU A 9 58.58 9.25 28.76
C LEU A 9 57.09 9.46 29.03
N CYS A 10 56.55 10.55 28.51
CA CYS A 10 55.13 10.87 28.53
C CYS A 10 54.52 10.42 27.20
N THR A 11 53.81 9.28 27.20
CA THR A 11 53.14 8.75 26.02
C THR A 11 51.80 9.47 25.83
N GLN A 12 51.74 10.45 24.94
CA GLN A 12 50.47 11.03 24.51
C GLN A 12 49.76 10.06 23.56
N ALA A 13 48.59 9.56 23.97
CA ALA A 13 47.71 8.79 23.11
C ALA A 13 46.99 9.74 22.14
N LEU A 14 47.22 9.58 20.83
CA LEU A 14 46.53 10.32 19.79
C LEU A 14 45.15 9.68 19.56
N VAL A 15 44.09 10.33 20.04
CA VAL A 15 42.71 9.90 19.79
C VAL A 15 42.28 10.41 18.41
N PHE A 16 42.25 9.52 17.42
CA PHE A 16 41.61 9.81 16.13
C PHE A 16 40.09 9.78 16.32
N LEU A 17 39.46 10.96 16.43
CA LEU A 17 38.02 11.09 16.25
C LEU A 17 37.71 10.81 14.76
N VAL A 18 37.26 9.60 14.46
CA VAL A 18 36.61 9.30 13.19
C VAL A 18 35.25 10.01 13.24
N ALA A 19 35.11 11.11 12.49
CA ALA A 19 33.81 11.72 12.25
C ALA A 19 32.98 10.72 11.43
N ILE A 20 32.08 10.00 12.09
CA ILE A 20 31.07 9.18 11.41
C ILE A 20 30.14 10.15 10.71
N GLY A 21 30.37 10.37 9.41
CA GLY A 21 29.43 11.05 8.54
C GLY A 21 28.11 10.30 8.60
N HIS A 22 27.10 10.90 9.24
CA HIS A 22 25.76 10.37 9.22
C HIS A 22 25.23 10.56 7.80
N GLY A 23 25.29 9.52 6.97
CA GLY A 23 24.53 9.45 5.74
C GLY A 23 23.05 9.43 6.12
N GLY A 24 22.40 10.58 6.12
CA GLY A 24 20.96 10.67 6.36
C GLY A 24 20.22 9.95 5.24
N ALA A 25 19.48 8.89 5.57
CA ALA A 25 18.53 8.30 4.64
C ALA A 25 17.42 9.33 4.39
N THR A 26 17.25 9.76 3.14
CA THR A 26 16.13 10.61 2.75
C THR A 26 14.90 9.72 2.60
N VAL A 27 13.82 10.07 3.29
CA VAL A 27 12.51 9.43 3.13
C VAL A 27 11.88 9.97 1.84
N ILE A 28 11.52 9.08 0.91
CA ILE A 28 10.96 9.44 -0.40
C ILE A 28 9.60 8.75 -0.55
N ASN A 29 8.55 9.54 -0.76
CA ASN A 29 7.23 8.99 -1.08
C ASN A 29 7.24 8.39 -2.48
N ARG A 30 6.84 7.14 -2.58
CA ARG A 30 6.65 6.39 -3.83
C ARG A 30 5.19 5.95 -3.93
N THR A 31 4.73 5.72 -5.15
CA THR A 31 3.35 5.30 -5.42
C THR A 31 3.32 3.93 -6.06
N ILE A 32 2.31 3.11 -5.77
CA ILE A 32 1.98 1.90 -6.51
C ILE A 32 0.61 2.10 -7.13
N ASP A 33 0.56 2.03 -8.45
CA ASP A 33 -0.64 2.17 -9.27
C ASP A 33 -1.05 0.81 -9.86
N ASP A 34 -2.34 0.60 -10.11
CA ASP A 34 -2.84 -0.68 -10.62
C ASP A 34 -2.42 -0.97 -12.07
N GLU A 35 -2.26 0.06 -12.90
CA GLU A 35 -1.92 -0.04 -14.32
C GLU A 35 -0.50 0.44 -14.62
N PHE A 36 0.01 1.44 -13.90
CA PHE A 36 1.35 1.99 -14.08
C PHE A 36 2.38 1.40 -13.12
N GLY A 37 1.95 0.61 -12.13
CA GLY A 37 2.82 -0.06 -11.17
C GLY A 37 3.52 0.88 -10.19
N ASP A 38 4.55 0.34 -9.54
CA ASP A 38 5.42 1.05 -8.61
C ASP A 38 6.22 2.15 -9.33
N SER A 39 6.21 3.37 -8.80
CA SER A 39 6.91 4.54 -9.36
C SER A 39 8.43 4.40 -9.48
N ALA A 40 9.05 3.50 -8.72
CA ALA A 40 10.48 3.23 -8.72
C ALA A 40 10.86 1.97 -9.52
N THR A 41 10.05 0.91 -9.50
CA THR A 41 10.38 -0.36 -10.15
C THR A 41 9.54 -0.68 -11.39
N GLY A 42 8.36 -0.07 -11.52
CA GLY A 42 7.36 -0.40 -12.53
C GLY A 42 6.60 -1.70 -12.25
N GLU A 43 6.86 -2.38 -11.12
CA GLU A 43 6.16 -3.61 -10.75
C GLU A 43 4.68 -3.32 -10.48
N LYS A 44 3.79 -4.06 -11.13
CA LYS A 44 2.34 -3.93 -10.93
C LYS A 44 1.84 -4.83 -9.80
N PRO A 45 0.76 -4.45 -9.11
CA PRO A 45 0.08 -5.35 -8.19
C PRO A 45 -0.35 -6.66 -8.87
N ILE A 46 -0.30 -7.76 -8.12
CA ILE A 46 -0.80 -9.06 -8.58
C ILE A 46 -2.23 -9.23 -8.07
N PHE A 47 -3.19 -9.15 -8.99
CA PHE A 47 -4.60 -9.37 -8.72
C PHE A 47 -4.96 -10.86 -8.89
N LEU A 48 -5.65 -11.40 -7.89
CA LEU A 48 -6.11 -12.79 -7.82
C LEU A 48 -7.62 -12.85 -7.60
N PRO A 49 -8.31 -13.87 -8.15
CA PRO A 49 -7.78 -14.78 -9.16
C PRO A 49 -7.46 -14.05 -10.46
N SER A 50 -6.48 -14.56 -11.22
CA SER A 50 -6.09 -14.02 -12.52
C SER A 50 -7.03 -14.45 -13.66
N THR A 51 -8.13 -15.15 -13.34
CA THR A 51 -9.16 -15.54 -14.29
C THR A 51 -9.75 -14.31 -14.97
N GLN A 52 -9.80 -14.34 -16.30
CA GLN A 52 -10.34 -13.24 -17.10
C GLN A 52 -11.80 -12.93 -16.72
N GLY A 53 -12.10 -11.64 -16.59
CA GLY A 53 -13.45 -11.14 -16.30
C GLY A 53 -13.78 -10.98 -14.81
N ILE A 54 -12.92 -11.40 -13.89
CA ILE A 54 -13.09 -11.13 -12.46
C ILE A 54 -12.74 -9.67 -12.15
N TRP A 55 -11.59 -9.24 -12.63
CA TRP A 55 -11.08 -7.89 -12.44
C TRP A 55 -11.41 -7.03 -13.64
N ALA A 56 -11.91 -5.83 -13.35
CA ALA A 56 -12.23 -4.81 -14.31
C ALA A 56 -11.50 -3.51 -13.95
N GLY A 57 -11.11 -2.76 -14.98
CA GLY A 57 -10.58 -1.41 -14.84
C GLY A 57 -11.47 -0.36 -15.49
N GLU A 58 -10.87 0.76 -15.79
CA GLU A 58 -11.46 1.98 -16.36
C GLU A 58 -12.07 1.81 -17.75
N GLU A 59 -11.60 0.83 -18.52
CA GLU A 59 -12.11 0.55 -19.86
C GLU A 59 -13.33 -0.40 -19.86
N CYS A 60 -13.86 -0.75 -18.67
CA CYS A 60 -15.01 -1.65 -18.55
C CYS A 60 -16.34 -0.97 -18.92
N GLY A 61 -16.70 -0.99 -20.20
CA GLY A 61 -17.97 -0.42 -20.69
C GLY A 61 -19.24 -1.07 -20.15
N GLY A 62 -19.17 -2.32 -19.67
CA GLY A 62 -20.30 -3.05 -19.07
C GLY A 62 -20.42 -2.89 -17.54
N CYS A 63 -19.45 -2.27 -16.89
CA CYS A 63 -19.43 -2.12 -15.45
C CYS A 63 -20.44 -1.06 -15.00
N ARG A 64 -21.16 -1.36 -13.90
CA ARG A 64 -22.18 -0.45 -13.34
C ARG A 64 -21.59 0.61 -12.42
N VAL A 65 -20.54 0.26 -11.70
CA VAL A 65 -19.75 1.23 -10.93
C VAL A 65 -18.71 1.81 -11.88
N GLN A 66 -18.85 3.09 -12.23
CA GLN A 66 -17.96 3.79 -13.16
C GLN A 66 -17.37 5.02 -12.46
N PRO A 67 -16.19 4.88 -11.81
CA PRO A 67 -15.42 6.02 -11.34
C PRO A 67 -15.11 7.03 -12.44
N ASP A 68 -15.03 8.30 -12.06
CA ASP A 68 -14.54 9.38 -12.90
C ASP A 68 -13.01 9.30 -12.95
N ARG A 69 -12.48 9.10 -14.16
CA ARG A 69 -11.02 9.03 -14.43
C ARG A 69 -10.30 10.31 -14.02
N ALA A 70 -10.96 11.46 -13.99
CA ALA A 70 -10.33 12.70 -13.55
C ALA A 70 -10.10 12.75 -12.02
N LEU A 71 -10.79 11.88 -11.27
CA LEU A 71 -10.71 11.83 -9.81
C LEU A 71 -9.92 10.62 -9.28
N ALA A 72 -9.79 9.56 -10.09
CA ALA A 72 -8.92 8.42 -9.80
C ALA A 72 -7.44 8.77 -9.99
N PHE A 73 -6.57 8.15 -9.21
CA PHE A 73 -5.13 8.36 -9.35
C PHE A 73 -4.67 7.83 -10.72
N LYS A 74 -3.99 8.70 -11.47
CA LYS A 74 -3.60 8.48 -12.88
C LYS A 74 -4.73 8.03 -13.81
N GLY A 75 -5.99 8.19 -13.39
CA GLY A 75 -7.17 7.83 -14.17
C GLY A 75 -7.35 6.33 -14.42
N THR A 76 -6.81 5.49 -13.53
CA THR A 76 -6.91 4.03 -13.57
C THR A 76 -7.34 3.48 -12.21
N TRP A 77 -7.87 2.26 -12.21
CA TRP A 77 -8.19 1.51 -10.99
C TRP A 77 -8.39 0.04 -11.35
N LYS A 78 -8.36 -0.82 -10.33
CA LYS A 78 -8.77 -2.22 -10.48
C LYS A 78 -9.83 -2.61 -9.47
N ALA A 79 -10.95 -3.11 -9.98
CA ALA A 79 -12.11 -3.45 -9.18
C ALA A 79 -12.66 -4.85 -9.49
N ALA A 80 -13.28 -5.45 -8.48
CA ALA A 80 -13.95 -6.73 -8.59
C ALA A 80 -15.12 -6.81 -7.60
N THR A 81 -16.09 -7.68 -7.89
CA THR A 81 -17.14 -8.05 -6.95
C THR A 81 -16.96 -9.51 -6.56
N TYR A 82 -16.96 -9.80 -5.26
CA TYR A 82 -16.96 -11.16 -4.76
C TYR A 82 -18.19 -11.93 -5.28
N ARG A 83 -17.97 -13.08 -5.94
CA ARG A 83 -19.01 -14.04 -6.35
C ARG A 83 -18.52 -15.49 -6.14
N ASN A 84 -17.86 -15.74 -5.00
CA ASN A 84 -17.19 -16.99 -4.59
C ASN A 84 -15.74 -17.18 -5.08
N GLU A 85 -15.15 -16.18 -5.76
CA GLU A 85 -13.78 -16.27 -6.26
C GLU A 85 -12.73 -15.59 -5.37
N GLU A 86 -13.16 -14.97 -4.27
CA GLU A 86 -12.30 -14.26 -3.30
C GLU A 86 -11.30 -13.27 -3.93
N PRO A 87 -11.77 -12.18 -4.57
CA PRO A 87 -10.88 -11.18 -5.14
C PRO A 87 -9.89 -10.62 -4.10
N GLY A 88 -8.61 -10.56 -4.46
CA GLY A 88 -7.59 -9.79 -3.74
C GLY A 88 -6.43 -9.31 -4.60
N GLY A 89 -5.67 -8.35 -4.08
CA GLY A 89 -4.42 -7.85 -4.64
C GLY A 89 -3.24 -8.10 -3.72
N LYS A 90 -2.07 -8.38 -4.30
CA LYS A 90 -0.78 -8.43 -3.60
C LYS A 90 0.12 -7.30 -4.08
N PHE A 91 0.77 -6.64 -3.14
CA PHE A 91 1.62 -5.48 -3.35
C PHE A 91 2.96 -5.72 -2.63
N THR A 92 4.07 -5.43 -3.32
CA THR A 92 5.42 -5.51 -2.77
C THR A 92 6.00 -4.11 -2.66
N LEU A 93 6.69 -3.83 -1.56
CA LEU A 93 7.37 -2.55 -1.32
C LEU A 93 8.59 -2.75 -0.44
N THR A 94 9.60 -1.90 -0.60
CA THR A 94 10.72 -1.78 0.34
C THR A 94 10.60 -0.44 1.02
N GLY A 95 10.19 -0.41 2.30
CA GLY A 95 9.87 0.85 2.95
C GLY A 95 9.46 0.71 4.40
N THR A 96 9.12 1.85 4.99
CA THR A 96 8.88 2.09 6.42
C THR A 96 7.43 2.48 6.73
N ALA A 97 6.65 2.82 5.70
CA ALA A 97 5.22 3.03 5.81
C ALA A 97 4.50 2.70 4.49
N ILE A 98 3.23 2.31 4.57
CA ILE A 98 2.32 2.14 3.43
C ILE A 98 0.94 2.70 3.76
N TYR A 99 0.30 3.30 2.76
CA TYR A 99 -1.07 3.82 2.77
C TYR A 99 -1.77 3.34 1.50
N VAL A 100 -2.91 2.66 1.63
CA VAL A 100 -3.70 2.14 0.50
C VAL A 100 -4.99 2.93 0.39
N PHE A 101 -5.29 3.37 -0.83
CA PHE A 101 -6.46 4.18 -1.14
C PHE A 101 -7.40 3.43 -2.07
N PHE A 102 -8.68 3.43 -1.69
CA PHE A 102 -9.77 2.85 -2.46
C PHE A 102 -10.67 3.93 -3.05
N ILE A 103 -11.44 3.53 -4.05
CA ILE A 103 -12.64 4.24 -4.50
C ILE A 103 -13.85 3.47 -3.97
N THR A 104 -14.65 4.06 -3.08
CA THR A 104 -15.83 3.39 -2.51
C THR A 104 -17.11 3.94 -3.10
N GLY A 105 -18.12 3.07 -3.22
CA GLY A 105 -19.42 3.44 -3.78
C GLY A 105 -20.52 3.51 -2.73
N ASN A 106 -21.47 4.42 -2.93
CA ASN A 106 -22.75 4.43 -2.24
C ASN A 106 -23.81 3.75 -3.12
N GLN A 107 -24.94 4.38 -3.41
CA GLN A 107 -25.92 3.85 -4.36
C GLN A 107 -25.47 4.06 -5.81
N ILE A 108 -25.80 3.13 -6.70
CA ILE A 108 -25.63 3.30 -8.14
C ILE A 108 -27.00 3.50 -8.77
N ALA A 109 -27.16 4.57 -9.53
CA ALA A 109 -28.42 4.83 -10.23
C ALA A 109 -28.76 3.69 -11.19
N GLY A 110 -30.04 3.32 -11.24
CA GLY A 110 -30.54 2.34 -12.21
C GLY A 110 -30.52 0.87 -11.75
N GLY A 111 -30.31 0.57 -10.47
CA GLY A 111 -30.56 -0.78 -9.94
C GLY A 111 -29.95 -1.06 -8.57
N ILE A 112 -30.17 -2.30 -8.09
CA ILE A 112 -29.50 -2.83 -6.89
C ILE A 112 -28.13 -3.34 -7.32
N ILE A 113 -27.09 -2.55 -7.06
CA ILE A 113 -25.69 -2.87 -7.37
C ILE A 113 -24.93 -3.05 -6.06
N THR A 114 -24.11 -4.09 -5.97
CA THR A 114 -23.23 -4.30 -4.81
C THR A 114 -22.16 -3.21 -4.77
N THR A 115 -22.18 -2.41 -3.70
CA THR A 115 -21.17 -1.37 -3.42
C THR A 115 -20.64 -1.42 -1.99
N LEU A 116 -21.16 -2.35 -1.16
CA LEU A 116 -20.55 -2.71 0.12
C LEU A 116 -19.10 -3.12 -0.13
N THR A 117 -18.15 -2.42 0.48
CA THR A 117 -16.72 -2.76 0.34
C THR A 117 -16.24 -3.32 1.66
N GLU A 118 -15.72 -4.54 1.62
CA GLU A 118 -15.04 -5.19 2.75
C GLU A 118 -13.73 -5.78 2.26
N CYS A 119 -12.67 -5.60 3.03
CA CYS A 119 -11.35 -6.08 2.64
C CYS A 119 -10.49 -6.41 3.87
N ASN A 120 -9.96 -7.62 3.92
CA ASN A 120 -8.94 -8.04 4.88
C ASN A 120 -7.55 -7.67 4.37
N PHE A 121 -6.78 -7.01 5.23
CA PHE A 121 -5.39 -6.68 4.97
C PHE A 121 -4.48 -7.59 5.80
N THR A 122 -3.54 -8.25 5.13
CA THR A 122 -2.43 -8.96 5.79
C THR A 122 -1.11 -8.36 5.35
N LEU A 123 -0.21 -8.14 6.31
CA LEU A 123 1.13 -7.61 6.08
C LEU A 123 2.13 -8.68 6.50
N ASP A 124 3.01 -9.07 5.57
CA ASP A 124 4.01 -10.12 5.76
C ASP A 124 3.40 -11.45 6.25
N GLY A 125 2.21 -11.76 5.72
CA GLY A 125 1.45 -12.97 6.05
C GLY A 125 0.72 -12.92 7.39
N GLN A 126 0.79 -11.82 8.13
CA GLN A 126 0.07 -11.63 9.40
C GLN A 126 -1.16 -10.76 9.20
N GLN A 127 -2.27 -11.11 9.85
CA GLN A 127 -3.47 -10.27 9.85
C GLN A 127 -3.14 -8.88 10.40
N ALA A 128 -3.42 -7.83 9.62
CA ALA A 128 -3.10 -6.46 9.98
C ALA A 128 -4.36 -5.66 10.33
N SER A 129 -5.37 -5.68 9.46
CA SER A 129 -6.66 -5.02 9.73
C SER A 129 -7.79 -5.53 8.83
N PHE A 130 -9.00 -5.10 9.13
CA PHE A 130 -10.18 -5.27 8.29
C PHE A 130 -10.78 -3.91 7.97
N TYR A 131 -11.04 -3.64 6.70
CA TYR A 131 -11.68 -2.43 6.21
C TYR A 131 -13.13 -2.71 5.84
N ARG A 132 -14.02 -1.75 6.14
CA ARG A 132 -15.44 -1.82 5.80
C ARG A 132 -16.01 -0.45 5.47
N HIS A 133 -16.62 -0.33 4.28
CA HIS A 133 -17.43 0.81 3.86
C HIS A 133 -18.88 0.36 3.66
N ILE A 134 -19.80 0.98 4.38
CA ILE A 134 -21.24 0.73 4.23
C ILE A 134 -21.82 1.84 3.34
N PRO A 135 -22.43 1.49 2.19
CA PRO A 135 -23.09 2.44 1.30
C PRO A 135 -24.15 3.26 2.03
N ASP A 136 -24.13 4.58 1.87
CA ASP A 136 -25.23 5.45 2.27
C ASP A 136 -26.29 5.59 1.15
N GLN A 137 -27.24 6.52 1.29
CA GLN A 137 -28.32 6.75 0.32
C GLN A 137 -27.94 7.68 -0.85
N THR A 138 -26.73 8.23 -0.86
CA THR A 138 -26.26 9.10 -1.94
C THR A 138 -25.85 8.27 -3.16
N THR A 139 -25.76 8.92 -4.32
CA THR A 139 -25.22 8.29 -5.54
C THR A 139 -23.76 8.67 -5.80
N ILE A 140 -23.03 9.01 -4.73
CA ILE A 140 -21.66 9.53 -4.80
C ILE A 140 -20.66 8.38 -4.69
N LEU A 141 -19.59 8.45 -5.49
CA LEU A 141 -18.38 7.66 -5.28
C LEU A 141 -17.38 8.51 -4.49
N ASN A 142 -16.73 7.90 -3.50
CA ASN A 142 -15.72 8.53 -2.68
C ASN A 142 -14.34 8.12 -3.19
N TYR A 143 -13.46 9.09 -3.41
CA TYR A 143 -12.09 8.90 -3.92
C TYR A 143 -11.08 9.19 -2.81
N ASN A 144 -9.85 8.70 -2.96
CA ASN A 144 -8.79 8.87 -1.96
C ASN A 144 -9.19 8.36 -0.57
N VAL A 145 -9.99 7.29 -0.50
CA VAL A 145 -10.45 6.73 0.77
C VAL A 145 -9.35 5.87 1.35
N LEU A 146 -8.77 6.27 2.48
CA LEU A 146 -7.74 5.50 3.17
C LEU A 146 -8.34 4.18 3.70
N ALA A 147 -8.03 3.08 3.01
CA ALA A 147 -8.51 1.76 3.36
C ALA A 147 -7.56 1.03 4.33
N PHE A 148 -6.26 1.30 4.22
CA PHE A 148 -5.24 0.72 5.07
C PHE A 148 -4.08 1.68 5.26
N SER A 149 -3.49 1.71 6.45
CA SER A 149 -2.23 2.39 6.70
C SER A 149 -1.41 1.64 7.74
N ARG A 150 -0.09 1.63 7.55
CA ARG A 150 0.85 1.04 8.51
C ARG A 150 2.14 1.81 8.45
N GLU A 151 2.56 2.34 9.59
CA GLU A 151 3.79 3.11 9.76
C GLU A 151 4.77 2.37 10.67
N ASN A 152 5.96 2.96 10.84
CA ASN A 152 7.02 2.46 11.72
C ASN A 152 7.43 1.02 11.39
N LEU A 153 7.42 0.67 10.11
CA LEU A 153 7.94 -0.59 9.62
C LEU A 153 9.46 -0.55 9.54
N PRO A 154 10.16 -1.68 9.77
CA PRO A 154 11.56 -1.80 9.42
C PRO A 154 11.76 -1.52 7.93
N ASN A 155 12.85 -0.84 7.54
CA ASN A 155 13.10 -0.58 6.13
C ASN A 155 13.61 -1.84 5.40
N VAL A 156 12.70 -2.76 5.10
CA VAL A 156 12.95 -4.04 4.43
C VAL A 156 11.83 -4.30 3.41
N ASP A 157 11.93 -5.41 2.70
CA ASP A 157 10.86 -5.84 1.79
C ASP A 157 9.64 -6.28 2.59
N HIS A 158 8.49 -5.76 2.21
CA HIS A 158 7.18 -6.07 2.75
C HIS A 158 6.24 -6.58 1.66
N THR A 159 5.35 -7.49 2.04
CA THR A 159 4.24 -7.93 1.19
C THR A 159 2.92 -7.59 1.86
N LEU A 160 2.16 -6.69 1.25
CA LEU A 160 0.78 -6.42 1.64
C LEU A 160 -0.16 -7.25 0.75
N LYS A 161 -1.13 -7.93 1.35
CA LYS A 161 -2.27 -8.55 0.66
C LYS A 161 -3.54 -7.84 1.10
N ALA A 162 -4.32 -7.35 0.15
CA ALA A 162 -5.68 -6.88 0.36
C ALA A 162 -6.63 -7.89 -0.30
N SER A 163 -7.51 -8.54 0.45
CA SER A 163 -8.38 -9.58 -0.12
C SER A 163 -9.72 -9.68 0.57
N THR A 164 -10.72 -10.20 -0.14
CA THR A 164 -12.03 -10.55 0.44
C THR A 164 -12.02 -11.96 1.07
N GLU A 165 -10.84 -12.52 1.39
CA GLU A 165 -10.74 -13.81 2.07
C GLU A 165 -11.50 -13.75 3.41
N GLY A 166 -12.30 -14.77 3.70
CA GLY A 166 -13.16 -14.82 4.89
C GLY A 166 -14.47 -14.03 4.78
N VAL A 167 -14.74 -13.37 3.65
CA VAL A 167 -16.05 -12.78 3.34
C VAL A 167 -16.90 -13.83 2.61
N ASP A 168 -18.16 -13.97 3.01
CA ASP A 168 -19.12 -14.99 2.52
C ASP A 168 -20.31 -14.42 1.72
N HIS A 169 -20.27 -13.12 1.43
CA HIS A 169 -21.34 -12.39 0.75
C HIS A 169 -20.78 -11.42 -0.30
N HIS A 170 -21.66 -10.90 -1.16
CA HIS A 170 -21.24 -10.00 -2.23
C HIS A 170 -20.68 -8.68 -1.68
N VAL A 171 -19.40 -8.43 -1.95
CA VAL A 171 -18.71 -7.18 -1.67
C VAL A 171 -17.97 -6.69 -2.91
N PHE A 172 -17.86 -5.39 -3.07
CA PHE A 172 -17.18 -4.70 -4.16
C PHE A 172 -15.87 -4.11 -3.64
N VAL A 173 -14.75 -4.55 -4.19
CA VAL A 173 -13.42 -3.99 -3.89
C VAL A 173 -12.94 -3.19 -5.09
N ASN A 174 -12.35 -2.02 -4.84
CA ASN A 174 -11.81 -1.14 -5.87
C ASN A 174 -10.54 -0.48 -5.34
N PHE A 175 -9.40 -0.98 -5.80
CA PHE A 175 -8.09 -0.43 -5.53
C PHE A 175 -7.78 0.67 -6.53
N ASP A 176 -7.40 1.84 -6.02
CA ASP A 176 -6.99 3.02 -6.81
C ASP A 176 -5.46 3.08 -6.82
N TYR A 177 -4.84 3.38 -5.67
CA TYR A 177 -3.38 3.45 -5.55
C TYR A 177 -2.91 3.22 -4.11
N ALA A 178 -1.59 3.07 -3.95
CA ALA A 178 -0.94 3.12 -2.65
C ALA A 178 0.22 4.12 -2.66
N ILE A 179 0.55 4.65 -1.48
CA ILE A 179 1.77 5.43 -1.22
C ILE A 179 2.60 4.66 -0.20
N TYR A 180 3.92 4.59 -0.39
CA TYR A 180 4.85 4.10 0.61
C TYR A 180 6.09 4.98 0.72
N THR A 181 6.85 4.82 1.81
CA THR A 181 8.03 5.63 2.11
C THR A 181 9.25 4.81 2.46
#